data_AF-A0A839QJM7-F1
#
_entry.id   AF-A0A839QJM7-F1
#
_cell.length_a   1.000
_cell.length_b   1.000
_cell.length_c   1.000
_cell.angle_alpha   90.00
_cell.angle_beta   90.00
_cell.angle_gamma   90.00
#
_symmetry.space_group_name_H-M   'P 1'
#
loop_
_entity.id
_entity.type
_entity.pdbx_description
1 polymer ?
#
loop_
_entity_poly.entity_id
_entity_poly.type
_entity_poly.pdbx_seq_one_letter_code
_entity_poly.pdbx_strand_id
1 'polypeptide(L)'
;MPLPQIVRDSPLAEEILASHRDRAGGDEVGWGAYRAHVYRVINFARALGPDASGADDADRDEKLAIGAAFHDLASFTTLDYLVPSIQAQDAWLRRTGRALWSDELALVVAQHHRLLPYSQKRPFAPLVEAVRRADLIDVSQGLIRCRPDRSAACGAPPRTTGFPAPWQRIDPLRSSGSGSLIPAI
;
A
#
# COMPACT_ATOMS: atom_id res chain seq x y z
N MET A 1 0.90 -22.58 -9.69
CA MET A 1 -0.17 -21.67 -9.19
C MET A 1 -0.49 -20.68 -10.30
N PRO A 2 -1.75 -20.48 -10.68
CA PRO A 2 -2.10 -19.41 -11.62
C PRO A 2 -1.65 -18.06 -11.04
N LEU A 3 -1.21 -17.14 -11.91
CA LEU A 3 -0.85 -15.79 -11.48
C LEU A 3 -2.10 -15.10 -10.92
N PRO A 4 -2.02 -14.40 -9.77
CA PRO A 4 -3.13 -13.60 -9.29
C PRO A 4 -3.55 -12.60 -10.37
N GLN A 5 -4.83 -12.58 -10.71
CA GLN A 5 -5.37 -11.58 -11.63
C GLN A 5 -5.12 -10.19 -11.03
N ILE A 6 -4.52 -9.27 -11.79
CA ILE A 6 -4.29 -7.90 -11.33
C ILE A 6 -5.60 -7.12 -11.42
N VAL A 7 -6.03 -6.56 -10.28
CA VAL A 7 -7.12 -5.58 -10.22
C VAL A 7 -6.60 -4.27 -10.77
N ARG A 8 -7.21 -3.83 -11.89
CA ARG A 8 -6.93 -2.53 -12.51
C ARG A 8 -8.06 -1.52 -12.32
N ASP A 9 -9.23 -2.04 -11.94
CA ASP A 9 -10.44 -1.27 -11.71
C ASP A 9 -11.17 -1.87 -10.51
N SER A 10 -11.52 -1.02 -9.56
CA SER A 10 -12.30 -1.36 -8.38
C SER A 10 -13.32 -0.25 -8.15
N PRO A 11 -14.58 -0.43 -8.61
CA PRO A 11 -15.62 0.58 -8.47
C PRO A 11 -15.79 1.09 -7.04
N LEU A 12 -15.65 0.18 -6.06
CA LEU A 12 -15.76 0.51 -4.65
C LEU A 12 -14.60 1.39 -4.16
N ALA A 13 -13.36 1.09 -4.56
CA ALA A 13 -12.21 1.93 -4.23
C ALA A 13 -12.34 3.31 -4.91
N GLU A 14 -12.76 3.36 -6.17
CA GLU A 14 -12.99 4.62 -6.88
C GLU A 14 -14.08 5.47 -6.24
N GLU A 15 -15.19 4.87 -5.81
CA GLU A 15 -16.28 5.57 -5.11
C GLU A 15 -15.76 6.23 -3.82
N ILE A 16 -15.00 5.48 -3.01
CA ILE A 16 -14.43 5.98 -1.76
C ILE A 16 -13.42 7.09 -2.04
N LEU A 17 -12.51 6.89 -2.97
CA LEU A 17 -11.52 7.90 -3.34
C LEU A 17 -12.22 9.16 -3.85
N ALA A 18 -13.11 9.04 -4.84
CA ALA A 18 -13.82 10.18 -5.41
C ALA A 18 -14.58 10.99 -4.34
N SER A 19 -15.23 10.32 -3.38
CA SER A 19 -15.98 10.98 -2.31
C SER A 19 -15.14 11.68 -1.24
N HIS A 20 -13.81 11.51 -1.24
CA HIS A 20 -12.89 12.13 -0.28
C HIS A 20 -11.74 12.91 -0.94
N ARG A 21 -11.86 13.17 -2.24
CA ARG A 21 -10.83 13.85 -3.04
C ARG A 21 -10.55 15.29 -2.58
N ASP A 22 -11.53 15.92 -1.94
CA ASP A 22 -11.41 17.26 -1.34
C ASP A 22 -10.31 17.33 -0.27
N ARG A 23 -10.02 16.21 0.41
CA ARG A 23 -8.95 16.13 1.42
C ARG A 23 -7.56 16.45 0.88
N ALA A 24 -7.33 16.23 -0.41
CA ALA A 24 -6.06 16.57 -1.04
C ALA A 24 -5.82 18.09 -1.15
N GLY A 25 -6.84 18.94 -0.90
CA GLY A 25 -6.67 20.39 -0.95
C GLY A 25 -6.21 20.93 -2.31
N GLY A 26 -6.47 20.20 -3.40
CA GLY A 26 -5.99 20.52 -4.75
C GLY A 26 -4.64 19.90 -5.12
N ASP A 27 -4.00 19.11 -4.25
CA ASP A 27 -2.80 18.33 -4.59
C ASP A 27 -3.14 17.12 -5.48
N GLU A 28 -3.26 17.37 -6.78
CA GLU A 28 -3.58 16.35 -7.78
C GLU A 28 -2.49 15.29 -7.96
N VAL A 29 -1.23 15.69 -7.76
CA VAL A 29 -0.09 14.78 -7.91
C VAL A 29 -0.04 13.81 -6.74
N GLY A 30 -0.15 14.33 -5.51
CA GLY A 30 -0.25 13.51 -4.30
C GLY A 30 -1.47 12.61 -4.32
N TRP A 31 -2.63 13.13 -4.75
CA TRP A 31 -3.85 12.33 -4.91
C TRP A 31 -3.67 11.17 -5.91
N GLY A 32 -3.08 11.44 -7.07
CA GLY A 32 -2.77 10.41 -8.06
C GLY A 32 -1.79 9.36 -7.54
N ALA A 33 -0.76 9.78 -6.80
CA ALA A 33 0.19 8.87 -6.16
C ALA A 33 -0.46 7.99 -5.09
N TYR A 34 -1.33 8.57 -4.25
CA TYR A 34 -2.10 7.85 -3.24
C TYR A 34 -3.04 6.82 -3.87
N ARG A 35 -3.81 7.20 -4.90
CA ARG A 35 -4.64 6.25 -5.65
C ARG A 35 -3.82 5.09 -6.21
N ALA A 36 -2.65 5.37 -6.80
CA ALA A 36 -1.78 4.31 -7.32
C ALA A 36 -1.26 3.39 -6.20
N HIS A 37 -0.94 3.95 -5.03
CA HIS A 37 -0.55 3.19 -3.84
C HIS A 37 -1.68 2.27 -3.34
N VAL A 38 -2.92 2.76 -3.24
CA VAL A 38 -4.11 1.95 -2.89
C VAL A 38 -4.23 0.71 -3.79
N TYR A 39 -4.09 0.85 -5.11
CA TYR A 39 -4.15 -0.30 -6.02
C TYR A 39 -2.99 -1.28 -5.85
N ARG A 40 -1.77 -0.81 -5.54
CA ARG A 40 -0.64 -1.71 -5.26
C ARG A 40 -0.89 -2.49 -3.98
N VAL A 41 -1.38 -1.83 -2.92
CA VAL A 41 -1.77 -2.47 -1.65
C VAL A 41 -2.85 -3.53 -1.87
N ILE A 42 -3.93 -3.22 -2.60
CA ILE A 42 -4.98 -4.20 -2.93
C ILE A 42 -4.37 -5.43 -3.62
N ASN A 43 -3.59 -5.23 -4.67
CA ASN A 43 -3.03 -6.32 -5.45
C ASN A 43 -2.03 -7.18 -4.64
N PHE A 44 -1.16 -6.55 -3.86
CA PHE A 44 -0.24 -7.28 -2.98
C PHE A 44 -1.01 -8.04 -1.89
N ALA A 45 -2.01 -7.44 -1.26
CA ALA A 45 -2.80 -8.10 -0.22
C ALA A 45 -3.59 -9.30 -0.79
N ARG A 46 -4.10 -9.20 -2.02
CA ARG A 46 -4.71 -10.34 -2.75
C ARG A 46 -3.74 -11.49 -2.98
N ALA A 47 -2.47 -11.20 -3.27
CA ALA A 47 -1.44 -12.21 -3.47
C ALA A 47 -0.90 -12.83 -2.16
N LEU A 48 -1.08 -12.16 -1.01
CA LEU A 48 -0.47 -12.53 0.28
C LEU A 48 -1.42 -13.25 1.26
N GLY A 49 -2.72 -13.28 0.97
CA GLY A 49 -3.72 -13.92 1.83
C GLY A 49 -3.75 -15.45 1.72
N PRO A 50 -4.30 -16.16 2.73
CA PRO A 50 -4.73 -17.54 2.54
C PRO A 50 -5.75 -17.56 1.38
N ASP A 51 -5.59 -18.53 0.49
CA ASP A 51 -6.36 -18.70 -0.75
C ASP A 51 -5.99 -17.85 -1.97
N ALA A 52 -4.70 -17.87 -2.34
CA ALA A 52 -4.32 -17.81 -3.77
C ALA A 52 -4.90 -18.97 -4.63
N SER A 53 -5.69 -19.86 -4.00
CA SER A 53 -6.44 -21.00 -4.56
C SER A 53 -7.98 -20.87 -4.52
N GLY A 54 -8.55 -19.79 -3.98
CA GLY A 54 -9.95 -19.40 -4.25
C GLY A 54 -11.08 -20.01 -3.41
N ALA A 55 -10.99 -20.02 -2.06
CA ALA A 55 -12.16 -20.33 -1.22
C ALA A 55 -12.30 -19.38 0.00
N ASP A 56 -13.51 -18.82 0.13
CA ASP A 56 -14.25 -18.53 1.38
C ASP A 56 -14.02 -17.25 2.22
N ASP A 57 -13.86 -16.09 1.58
CA ASP A 57 -14.50 -14.85 2.08
C ASP A 57 -15.01 -14.07 0.86
N ALA A 58 -16.32 -14.18 0.62
CA ALA A 58 -17.00 -13.55 -0.52
C ALA A 58 -16.84 -12.02 -0.53
N ASP A 59 -16.65 -11.43 0.65
CA ASP A 59 -16.54 -9.99 0.84
C ASP A 59 -15.08 -9.53 0.87
N ARG A 60 -14.10 -10.44 0.75
CA ARG A 60 -12.68 -10.14 0.95
C ARG A 60 -12.16 -9.05 0.03
N ASP A 61 -12.49 -9.12 -1.26
CA ASP A 61 -12.02 -8.15 -2.25
C ASP A 61 -12.69 -6.77 -2.01
N GLU A 62 -13.94 -6.73 -1.53
CA GLU A 62 -14.59 -5.48 -1.10
C GLU A 62 -13.94 -4.89 0.15
N LYS A 63 -13.70 -5.70 1.17
CA LYS A 63 -13.00 -5.30 2.40
C LYS A 63 -11.59 -4.78 2.11
N LEU A 64 -10.87 -5.41 1.18
CA LEU A 64 -9.57 -4.92 0.73
C LEU A 64 -9.67 -3.58 0.03
N ALA A 65 -10.64 -3.40 -0.86
CA ALA A 65 -10.86 -2.12 -1.53
C ALA A 65 -11.16 -1.00 -0.52
N ILE A 66 -12.04 -1.25 0.46
CA ILE A 66 -12.39 -0.27 1.50
C ILE A 66 -11.19 0.01 2.40
N GLY A 67 -10.60 -1.03 3.01
CA GLY A 67 -9.47 -0.87 3.94
C GLY A 67 -8.28 -0.17 3.28
N ALA A 68 -7.95 -0.52 2.03
CA ALA A 68 -6.90 0.15 1.30
C ALA A 68 -7.26 1.60 0.95
N ALA A 69 -8.49 1.92 0.54
CA ALA A 69 -8.88 3.29 0.21
C ALA A 69 -8.91 4.23 1.43
N PHE A 70 -8.98 3.71 2.65
CA PHE A 70 -9.02 4.51 3.88
C PHE A 70 -7.70 4.56 4.67
N HIS A 71 -6.78 3.59 4.54
CA HIS A 71 -5.70 3.43 5.52
C HIS A 71 -4.85 4.70 5.76
N ASP A 72 -4.42 5.37 4.69
CA ASP A 72 -3.64 6.62 4.75
C ASP A 72 -4.44 7.86 4.32
N LEU A 73 -5.77 7.77 4.21
CA LEU A 73 -6.58 8.82 3.61
C LEU A 73 -6.47 10.17 4.34
N ALA A 74 -6.34 10.16 5.66
CA ALA A 74 -6.22 11.41 6.43
C ALA A 74 -4.80 12.00 6.44
N SER A 75 -3.80 11.33 5.86
CA SER A 75 -2.40 11.81 5.80
C SER A 75 -2.24 13.12 5.02
N PHE A 76 -3.17 13.42 4.10
CA PHE A 76 -3.24 14.71 3.41
C PHE A 76 -3.46 15.90 4.35
N THR A 77 -4.03 15.66 5.53
CA THR A 77 -4.47 16.73 6.46
C THR A 77 -3.75 16.73 7.79
N THR A 78 -3.17 15.60 8.22
CA THR A 78 -2.50 15.47 9.51
C THR A 78 -1.49 14.33 9.52
N LEU A 79 -0.45 14.45 10.35
CA LEU A 79 0.51 13.36 10.61
C LEU A 79 -0.02 12.30 11.58
N ASP A 80 -1.00 12.64 12.42
CA ASP A 80 -1.71 11.68 13.29
C ASP A 80 -2.97 11.15 12.59
N TYR A 81 -2.79 10.59 11.39
CA TYR A 81 -3.88 10.26 10.48
C TYR A 81 -4.60 8.95 10.82
N LEU A 82 -4.05 8.06 11.64
CA LEU A 82 -4.64 6.74 11.89
C LEU A 82 -6.06 6.83 12.45
N VAL A 83 -6.26 7.61 13.51
CA VAL A 83 -7.58 7.77 14.13
C VAL A 83 -8.56 8.49 13.19
N PRO A 84 -8.20 9.63 12.55
CA PRO A 84 -9.06 10.26 11.55
C PRO A 84 -9.41 9.36 10.35
N SER A 85 -8.48 8.55 9.85
CA SER A 85 -8.74 7.56 8.79
C SER A 85 -9.77 6.52 9.23
N ILE A 86 -9.63 5.97 10.45
CA ILE A 86 -10.59 5.01 11.03
C ILE A 86 -11.97 5.65 11.20
N GLN A 87 -12.03 6.89 11.69
CA GLN A 87 -13.30 7.61 11.86
C GLN A 87 -14.00 7.87 10.51
N ALA A 88 -13.25 8.28 9.49
CA ALA A 88 -13.79 8.46 8.14
C ALA A 88 -14.32 7.14 7.57
N GLN A 89 -13.59 6.05 7.78
CA GLN A 89 -13.98 4.71 7.36
C GLN A 89 -15.26 4.25 8.07
N ASP A 90 -15.33 4.33 9.40
CA ASP A 90 -16.52 3.93 10.17
C ASP A 90 -17.75 4.76 9.78
N ALA A 91 -17.59 6.08 9.60
CA ALA A 91 -18.66 6.94 9.11
C ALA A 91 -19.14 6.54 7.71
N TRP A 92 -18.23 6.17 6.80
CA TRP A 92 -18.59 5.68 5.48
C TRP A 92 -19.30 4.31 5.55
N LEU A 93 -18.76 3.35 6.30
CA LEU A 93 -19.35 2.02 6.48
C LEU A 93 -20.76 2.08 7.05
N ARG A 94 -21.02 2.94 8.04
CA ARG A 94 -22.36 3.14 8.60
C ARG A 94 -23.33 3.68 7.56
N ARG A 95 -22.92 4.69 6.79
CA ARG A 95 -23.77 5.29 5.75
C ARG A 95 -24.09 4.33 4.61
N THR A 96 -23.20 3.38 4.31
CA THR A 96 -23.38 2.42 3.21
C THR A 96 -23.89 1.04 3.66
N GLY A 97 -24.35 0.91 4.91
CA GLY A 97 -24.95 -0.32 5.43
C GLY A 97 -23.96 -1.45 5.75
N ARG A 98 -22.66 -1.14 5.87
CA ARG A 98 -21.55 -2.09 6.08
C ARG A 98 -20.94 -2.00 7.49
N ALA A 99 -21.71 -1.52 8.46
CA ALA A 99 -21.23 -1.29 9.83
C ALA A 99 -20.64 -2.54 10.52
N LEU A 100 -21.04 -3.75 10.09
CA LEU A 100 -20.51 -5.01 10.60
C LEU A 100 -19.01 -5.21 10.32
N TRP A 101 -18.43 -4.49 9.35
CA TRP A 101 -17.00 -4.57 9.01
C TRP A 101 -16.13 -3.58 9.80
N SER A 102 -16.72 -2.74 10.65
CA SER A 102 -16.02 -1.62 11.28
C SER A 102 -14.85 -2.06 12.15
N ASP A 103 -15.03 -3.08 12.99
CA ASP A 103 -13.97 -3.57 13.89
C ASP A 103 -12.79 -4.18 13.12
N GLU A 104 -13.09 -4.99 12.09
CA GLU A 104 -12.10 -5.63 11.25
C GLU A 104 -11.28 -4.60 10.47
N LEU A 105 -11.95 -3.68 9.77
CA LEU A 105 -11.28 -2.67 8.96
C LEU A 105 -10.61 -1.59 9.82
N ALA A 106 -11.11 -1.29 11.02
CA ALA A 106 -10.41 -0.43 11.96
C ALA A 106 -9.06 -1.04 12.38
N LEU A 107 -8.99 -2.36 12.56
CA LEU A 107 -7.74 -3.05 12.84
C LEU A 107 -6.79 -3.09 11.64
N VAL A 108 -7.31 -3.18 10.42
CA VAL A 108 -6.51 -3.03 9.20
C VAL A 108 -5.80 -1.67 9.21
N VAL A 109 -6.55 -0.58 9.38
CA VAL A 109 -5.97 0.77 9.42
C VAL A 109 -5.10 0.98 10.66
N ALA A 110 -5.45 0.46 11.84
CA ALA A 110 -4.63 0.68 13.04
C ALA A 110 -3.26 -0.05 12.99
N GLN A 111 -3.10 -1.08 12.16
CA GLN A 111 -1.92 -1.96 12.19
C GLN A 111 -1.05 -1.89 10.93
N HIS A 112 -1.48 -1.27 9.84
CA HIS A 112 -0.79 -1.41 8.54
C HIS A 112 0.67 -0.92 8.53
N HIS A 113 1.03 0.17 9.23
CA HIS A 113 2.42 0.64 9.33
C HIS A 113 3.32 -0.14 10.29
N ARG A 114 2.79 -1.16 10.98
CA ARG A 114 3.59 -1.96 11.91
C ARG A 114 4.62 -2.77 11.14
N LEU A 115 5.89 -2.64 11.52
CA LEU A 115 6.99 -3.43 10.97
C LEU A 115 6.93 -4.90 11.41
N LEU A 116 6.49 -5.13 12.63
CA LEU A 116 6.40 -6.47 13.21
C LEU A 116 5.12 -7.19 12.75
N PRO A 117 5.17 -8.52 12.60
CA PRO A 117 4.01 -9.32 12.21
C PRO A 117 2.83 -9.18 13.18
N TYR A 118 1.63 -9.19 12.62
CA TYR A 118 0.39 -9.33 13.36
C TYR A 118 0.13 -10.82 13.65
N SER A 119 0.04 -11.15 14.94
CA SER A 119 -0.10 -12.55 15.38
C SER A 119 -1.37 -13.20 14.81
N GLN A 120 -1.22 -14.41 14.27
CA GLN A 120 -2.33 -15.21 13.71
C GLN A 120 -3.39 -15.61 14.73
N LYS A 121 -3.09 -15.48 16.03
CA LYS A 121 -4.05 -15.73 17.12
C LYS A 121 -4.96 -14.54 17.42
N ARG A 122 -4.71 -13.37 16.82
CA ARG A 122 -5.48 -12.15 17.06
C ARG A 122 -6.71 -12.09 16.13
N PRO A 123 -7.75 -11.33 16.50
CA PRO A 123 -8.91 -11.13 15.65
C PRO A 123 -8.53 -10.61 14.26
N PHE A 124 -9.23 -11.12 13.24
CA PHE A 124 -9.13 -10.70 11.84
C PHE A 124 -7.71 -10.80 11.24
N ALA A 125 -6.86 -11.64 11.82
CA ALA A 125 -5.45 -11.75 11.42
C ALA A 125 -5.20 -11.98 9.92
N PRO A 126 -6.02 -12.77 9.17
CA PRO A 126 -5.81 -12.96 7.74
C PRO A 126 -5.80 -11.65 6.93
N LEU A 127 -6.80 -10.79 7.13
CA LEU A 127 -6.92 -9.53 6.40
C LEU A 127 -5.92 -8.49 6.91
N VAL A 128 -5.81 -8.35 8.24
CA VAL A 128 -4.91 -7.37 8.88
C VAL A 128 -3.47 -7.62 8.49
N GLU A 129 -3.00 -8.87 8.55
CA GLU A 129 -1.62 -9.20 8.18
C GLU A 129 -1.38 -9.09 6.67
N ALA A 130 -2.37 -9.41 5.83
CA ALA A 130 -2.24 -9.25 4.38
C ALA A 130 -2.05 -7.78 3.98
N VAL A 131 -2.84 -6.86 4.53
CA VAL A 131 -2.73 -5.42 4.24
C VAL A 131 -1.45 -4.83 4.83
N ARG A 132 -1.10 -5.15 6.09
CA ARG A 132 0.17 -4.70 6.70
C ARG A 132 1.39 -5.08 5.86
N ARG A 133 1.43 -6.32 5.36
CA ARG A 133 2.53 -6.80 4.52
C ARG A 133 2.54 -6.13 3.15
N ALA A 134 1.36 -5.95 2.55
CA ALA A 134 1.19 -5.30 1.27
C ALA A 134 1.69 -3.85 1.30
N ASP A 135 1.28 -3.11 2.32
CA ASP A 135 1.73 -1.74 2.56
C ASP A 135 3.26 -1.69 2.77
N LEU A 136 3.79 -2.52 3.67
CA LEU A 136 5.24 -2.57 3.93
C LEU A 136 6.06 -2.90 2.67
N ILE A 137 5.57 -3.79 1.80
CA ILE A 137 6.21 -4.09 0.52
C ILE A 137 6.20 -2.85 -0.38
N ASP A 138 5.10 -2.11 -0.44
CA ASP A 138 4.97 -0.97 -1.32
C ASP A 138 5.82 0.22 -0.88
N VAL A 139 5.72 0.61 0.40
CA VAL A 139 6.49 1.75 0.95
C VAL A 139 8.00 1.48 0.98
N SER A 140 8.40 0.20 1.07
CA SER A 140 9.81 -0.19 0.95
C SER A 140 10.29 -0.31 -0.49
N GLN A 141 9.42 -0.07 -1.48
CA GLN A 141 9.71 -0.29 -2.91
C GLN A 141 10.20 -1.72 -3.20
N GLY A 142 9.73 -2.70 -2.43
CA GLY A 142 10.13 -4.10 -2.53
C GLY A 142 11.51 -4.42 -1.95
N LEU A 143 12.16 -3.47 -1.27
CA LEU A 143 13.35 -3.73 -0.44
C LEU A 143 13.01 -4.64 0.74
N ILE A 144 11.76 -4.66 1.19
CA ILE A 144 11.24 -5.65 2.12
C ILE A 144 10.27 -6.55 1.35
N ARG A 145 10.53 -7.85 1.37
CA ARG A 145 9.66 -8.87 0.75
C ARG A 145 9.04 -9.74 1.82
N CYS A 146 7.76 -10.06 1.67
CA CYS A 146 7.08 -11.01 2.53
C CYS A 146 6.59 -12.20 1.69
N ARG A 147 6.88 -13.43 2.13
CA ARG A 147 6.53 -14.67 1.39
C ARG A 147 5.24 -15.34 1.88
N PRO A 148 4.41 -15.94 1.02
CA PRO A 148 3.15 -16.56 1.43
C PRO A 148 3.29 -17.75 2.40
N ASP A 149 4.43 -18.44 2.43
CA ASP A 149 4.64 -19.63 3.27
C ASP A 149 5.29 -19.31 4.64
N ARG A 150 4.53 -19.61 5.70
CA ARG A 150 4.90 -19.72 7.12
C ARG A 150 5.35 -18.43 7.81
N SER A 151 4.53 -17.99 8.77
CA SER A 151 4.90 -17.26 9.98
C SER A 151 6.24 -16.51 9.98
N ALA A 152 6.14 -15.19 9.76
CA ALA A 152 7.02 -14.16 10.29
C ALA A 152 8.46 -14.09 9.78
N ALA A 153 8.65 -13.63 8.53
CA ALA A 153 9.75 -12.70 8.23
C ALA A 153 9.44 -11.91 6.95
N CYS A 154 9.12 -10.64 7.10
CA CYS A 154 9.35 -9.66 6.04
C CYS A 154 10.83 -9.26 6.16
N GLY A 155 11.59 -9.37 5.06
CA GLY A 155 13.04 -9.12 5.12
C GLY A 155 13.60 -8.65 3.78
N ALA A 156 14.86 -8.22 3.81
CA ALA A 156 15.58 -7.85 2.60
C ALA A 156 15.58 -9.01 1.59
N PRO A 157 15.46 -8.76 0.27
CA PRO A 157 15.67 -9.81 -0.71
C PRO A 157 17.05 -10.43 -0.49
N PRO A 158 17.23 -11.75 -0.73
CA PRO A 158 18.56 -12.32 -0.79
C PRO A 158 19.38 -11.53 -1.80
N ARG A 159 20.64 -11.21 -1.47
CA ARG A 159 21.55 -10.51 -2.39
C ARG A 159 21.72 -11.38 -3.65
N THR A 160 20.95 -11.09 -4.69
CA THR A 160 21.21 -11.65 -6.01
C THR A 160 22.36 -10.86 -6.60
N THR A 161 23.53 -11.48 -6.72
CA THR A 161 24.61 -10.94 -7.53
C THR A 161 24.12 -10.82 -8.97
N GLY A 162 23.96 -9.59 -9.46
CA GLY A 162 23.77 -9.28 -10.88
C GLY A 162 22.32 -9.12 -11.32
N PHE A 163 21.79 -7.91 -11.18
CA PHE A 163 20.92 -7.27 -12.18
C PHE A 163 20.99 -5.75 -11.93
N PRO A 164 21.50 -4.91 -12.86
CA PRO A 164 21.49 -3.48 -12.66
C PRO A 164 20.07 -2.94 -12.88
N ALA A 165 19.56 -2.18 -11.91
CA ALA A 165 18.32 -1.44 -12.08
C ALA A 165 18.52 -0.32 -13.13
N PRO A 166 17.63 -0.18 -14.14
CA PRO A 166 17.84 0.75 -15.25
C PRO A 166 17.74 2.24 -14.89
N TRP A 167 17.43 2.59 -13.64
CA TRP A 167 17.12 3.97 -13.22
C TRP A 167 18.24 4.68 -12.44
N GLN A 168 19.40 4.05 -12.21
CA GLN A 168 20.56 4.71 -11.56
C GLN A 168 21.42 5.57 -12.50
N ARG A 169 20.81 6.21 -13.52
CA ARG A 169 21.56 7.10 -14.43
C ARG A 169 21.04 8.53 -14.38
N ILE A 170 21.01 9.09 -13.17
CA ILE A 170 21.03 10.54 -12.97
C ILE A 170 22.04 10.79 -11.86
N ASP A 171 23.27 11.11 -12.26
CA ASP A 171 24.34 11.55 -11.38
C ASP A 171 24.34 13.09 -11.42
N PRO A 172 23.98 13.82 -10.33
CA PRO A 172 23.84 15.28 -10.38
C PRO A 172 25.18 16.03 -10.34
N LEU A 173 26.32 15.33 -10.38
CA LEU A 173 27.65 15.93 -10.26
C LEU A 173 28.52 15.61 -11.47
N ARG A 174 28.13 16.14 -12.64
CA ARG A 174 29.08 16.37 -13.74
C ARG A 174 28.85 17.76 -14.32
N SER A 175 29.37 18.76 -13.62
CA SER A 175 29.61 20.09 -14.19
C SER A 175 30.50 19.93 -15.41
N SER A 176 30.01 20.39 -16.55
CA SER A 176 30.73 20.54 -17.81
C SER A 176 31.94 21.46 -17.63
N GLY A 177 33.13 20.90 -17.53
CA GLY A 177 34.39 21.63 -17.72
C GLY A 177 34.80 21.56 -19.18
N SER A 178 34.52 22.61 -19.97
CA SER A 178 35.22 22.84 -21.23
C SER A 178 36.46 23.69 -20.94
N GLY A 179 37.59 23.04 -20.71
CA GLY A 179 38.90 23.68 -20.69
C GLY A 179 39.37 23.91 -22.13
N SER A 180 39.43 25.17 -22.55
CA SER A 180 40.13 25.59 -23.77
C SER A 180 41.61 25.85 -23.42
N LEU A 181 42.51 25.23 -24.19
CA LEU A 181 43.95 25.49 -24.21
C LEU A 181 44.19 26.63 -25.23
N ILE A 182 44.93 27.71 -24.94
CA ILE A 182 46.38 27.99 -25.21
C ILE A 182 46.51 29.56 -25.22
N PRO A 183 47.67 30.24 -24.99
CA PRO A 183 48.89 29.96 -24.23
C PRO A 183 49.28 31.08 -23.22
N ALA A 184 50.32 30.84 -22.42
CA ALA A 184 51.11 31.86 -21.73
C ALA A 184 52.18 32.48 -22.66
N ILE A 185 52.56 33.72 -22.34
CA ILE A 185 53.78 34.41 -22.78
C ILE A 185 55.01 33.66 -22.24
#